data_AF-U1PBP8-F1
#
_entry.id   AF-U1PBP8-F1
#
_cell.length_a   1.000
_cell.length_b   1.000
_cell.length_c   1.000
_cell.angle_alpha   90.00
_cell.angle_beta   90.00
_cell.angle_gamma   90.00
#
_symmetry.space_group_name_H-M   'P 1'
#
loop_
_entity.id
_entity.type
_entity.pdbx_description
1 polymer ?
#
loop_
_entity_poly.entity_id
_entity_poly.type
_entity_poly.pdbx_seq_one_letter_code
_entity_poly.pdbx_strand_id
1 'polypeptide(L)'
;MSNTVTKTMQATFAPPTAQKQSKLTDLLERYRDGLQAAFDAGASIMSAMSDIVTAYDLPYQAKAALCKYVPQLRNSYNAEELDDHPIRLTNQAAEFDNSIHRDYEFT
;
A
#
# COMPACT_ATOMS: atom_id res chain seq x y z
N MET A 1 5.84 47.35 -13.76
CA MET A 1 5.00 46.17 -14.03
C MET A 1 5.94 45.01 -14.30
N SER A 2 6.02 44.03 -13.41
CA SER A 2 6.88 42.85 -13.55
C SER A 2 6.19 41.79 -14.41
N ASN A 3 6.83 41.38 -15.51
CA ASN A 3 6.29 40.35 -16.40
C ASN A 3 6.40 38.98 -15.72
N THR A 4 5.26 38.37 -15.43
CA THR A 4 5.18 37.00 -14.92
C THR A 4 5.46 36.02 -16.06
N VAL A 5 6.48 35.16 -15.89
CA VAL A 5 6.86 34.16 -16.89
C VAL A 5 6.45 32.77 -16.39
N THR A 6 5.52 32.12 -17.07
CA THR A 6 5.13 30.74 -16.79
C THR A 6 6.14 29.78 -17.42
N LYS A 7 6.80 28.95 -16.59
CA LYS A 7 7.78 27.96 -17.03
C LYS A 7 7.25 26.57 -16.70
N THR A 8 7.03 25.74 -17.71
CA THR A 8 6.51 24.38 -17.52
C THR A 8 7.65 23.44 -17.15
N MET A 9 7.60 22.86 -15.94
CA MET A 9 8.54 21.83 -15.50
C MET A 9 7.98 20.45 -15.88
N GLN A 10 8.75 19.65 -16.61
CA GLN A 10 8.40 18.24 -16.85
C GLN A 10 9.24 17.35 -15.93
N ALA A 11 8.57 16.60 -15.06
CA ALA A 11 9.17 15.54 -14.27
C ALA A 11 8.97 14.21 -15.02
N THR A 12 10.04 13.43 -15.13
CA THR A 12 9.99 12.07 -15.68
C THR A 12 10.38 11.08 -14.58
N PHE A 13 9.70 9.94 -14.51
CA PHE A 13 10.05 8.90 -13.58
C PHE A 13 11.40 8.29 -13.96
N ALA A 14 12.35 8.32 -13.02
CA ALA A 14 13.60 7.59 -13.17
C ALA A 14 13.34 6.09 -12.94
N PRO A 15 13.99 5.20 -13.72
CA PRO A 15 13.90 3.78 -13.46
C PRO A 15 14.44 3.47 -12.05
N PRO A 16 13.85 2.48 -11.34
CA PRO A 16 14.36 2.09 -10.04
C PRO A 16 15.81 1.61 -10.17
N THR A 17 16.65 2.01 -9.23
CA THR A 17 17.99 1.42 -9.12
C THR A 17 17.84 -0.08 -8.87
N ALA A 18 18.81 -0.91 -9.30
CA ALA A 18 18.73 -2.36 -9.19
C ALA A 18 18.35 -2.83 -7.77
N GLN A 19 18.88 -2.17 -6.73
CA GLN A 19 18.53 -2.46 -5.34
C GLN A 19 17.07 -2.14 -4.99
N LYS A 20 16.52 -1.03 -5.51
CA LYS A 20 15.10 -0.68 -5.31
C LYS A 20 14.20 -1.69 -6.00
N GLN A 21 14.57 -2.13 -7.20
CA GLN A 21 13.81 -3.13 -7.94
C GLN A 21 13.80 -4.49 -7.20
N SER A 22 14.95 -4.95 -6.71
CA SER A 22 15.04 -6.18 -5.91
C SER A 22 14.18 -6.09 -4.66
N LYS A 23 14.31 -5.02 -3.86
CA LYS A 23 13.47 -4.83 -2.66
C LYS A 23 11.96 -4.80 -2.97
N LEU A 24 11.57 -4.19 -4.09
CA LEU A 24 10.17 -4.13 -4.51
C LEU A 24 9.67 -5.52 -4.93
N THR A 25 10.51 -6.31 -5.58
CA THR A 25 10.19 -7.70 -5.96
C THR A 25 10.06 -8.58 -4.72
N ASP A 26 11.01 -8.51 -3.78
CA ASP A 26 10.96 -9.26 -2.52
C ASP A 26 9.69 -8.92 -1.70
N LEU A 27 9.32 -7.63 -1.68
CA LEU A 27 8.11 -7.17 -1.01
C LEU A 27 6.85 -7.75 -1.68
N LEU A 28 6.85 -7.77 -3.01
CA LEU A 28 5.75 -8.26 -3.82
C LEU A 28 5.53 -9.76 -3.63
N GLU A 29 6.59 -10.55 -3.65
CA GLU A 29 6.54 -11.99 -3.41
C GLU A 29 5.98 -12.30 -2.02
N ARG A 30 6.53 -11.69 -0.97
CA ARG A 30 6.03 -11.86 0.40
C ARG A 30 4.58 -11.42 0.57
N TYR A 31 4.17 -10.37 -0.14
CA TYR A 31 2.79 -9.89 -0.10
C TYR A 31 1.84 -10.92 -0.71
N ARG A 32 2.20 -11.49 -1.86
CA ARG A 32 1.41 -12.53 -2.53
C ARG A 32 1.34 -13.80 -1.69
N ASP A 33 2.44 -14.23 -1.08
CA ASP A 33 2.45 -15.39 -0.18
C ASP A 33 1.52 -15.18 1.02
N GLY A 34 1.58 -14.01 1.66
CA GLY A 34 0.69 -13.67 2.76
C GLY A 34 -0.78 -13.57 2.36
N LEU A 35 -1.06 -13.05 1.16
CA LEU A 35 -2.41 -12.96 0.60
C LEU A 35 -2.98 -14.36 0.33
N GLN A 36 -2.19 -15.25 -0.29
CA GLN A 36 -2.58 -16.63 -0.59
C GLN A 36 -2.83 -17.42 0.70
N ALA A 37 -1.89 -17.40 1.65
CA ALA A 37 -2.03 -18.11 2.91
C ALA A 37 -3.27 -17.66 3.69
N ALA A 38 -3.57 -16.37 3.68
CA ALA A 38 -4.76 -15.82 4.31
C ALA A 38 -6.07 -16.24 3.64
N PHE A 39 -6.06 -16.29 2.30
CA PHE A 39 -7.22 -16.72 1.52
C PHE A 39 -7.51 -18.22 1.69
N ASP A 40 -6.47 -19.06 1.66
CA ASP A 40 -6.54 -20.50 1.85
C ASP A 40 -7.00 -20.86 3.26
N ALA A 41 -6.53 -20.14 4.27
CA ALA A 41 -6.97 -20.30 5.66
C ALA A 41 -8.44 -19.88 5.88
N GLY A 42 -9.08 -19.25 4.89
CA GLY A 42 -10.46 -18.80 4.97
C GLY A 42 -10.69 -17.72 6.04
N ALA A 43 -9.67 -16.92 6.34
CA ALA A 43 -9.73 -15.89 7.35
C ALA A 43 -10.74 -14.80 6.94
N SER A 44 -11.96 -14.90 7.47
CA SER A 44 -13.07 -13.98 7.19
C SER A 44 -13.13 -12.79 8.16
N ILE A 45 -12.35 -12.84 9.24
CA ILE A 45 -12.32 -11.83 10.30
C ILE A 45 -10.92 -11.23 10.48
N MET A 46 -10.90 -9.97 10.92
CA MET A 46 -9.68 -9.16 11.02
C MET A 46 -8.63 -9.75 11.98
N SER A 47 -9.05 -10.42 13.05
CA SER A 47 -8.12 -11.05 14.01
C SER A 47 -7.37 -12.23 13.39
N ALA A 48 -8.11 -13.16 12.77
CA ALA A 48 -7.53 -14.31 12.08
C ALA A 48 -6.56 -13.87 10.96
N MET A 49 -6.91 -12.82 10.23
CA MET A 49 -6.02 -12.19 9.26
C MET A 49 -4.74 -11.65 9.90
N SER A 50 -4.87 -10.95 11.03
CA SER A 50 -3.72 -10.38 11.74
C SER A 50 -2.76 -11.48 12.19
N ASP A 51 -3.25 -12.61 12.69
CA ASP A 51 -2.41 -13.72 13.15
C ASP A 51 -1.56 -14.30 12.01
N ILE A 52 -2.16 -14.48 10.82
CA ILE A 52 -1.47 -14.99 9.63
C ILE A 52 -0.45 -13.97 9.10
N VAL A 53 -0.87 -12.72 8.96
CA VAL A 53 -0.08 -11.66 8.33
C VAL A 53 1.05 -11.17 9.24
N THR A 54 0.95 -11.39 10.56
CA THR A 54 2.02 -11.02 11.52
C THR A 54 3.31 -11.79 11.27
N ALA A 55 3.23 -13.03 10.82
CA ALA A 55 4.39 -13.88 10.54
C ALA A 55 5.24 -13.39 9.36
N TYR A 56 4.67 -12.60 8.45
CA TYR A 56 5.38 -12.08 7.28
C TYR A 56 6.12 -10.77 7.59
N ASP A 57 7.33 -10.64 7.07
CA ASP A 57 8.10 -9.38 7.10
C ASP A 57 7.57 -8.42 6.03
N LEU A 58 6.40 -7.85 6.33
CA LEU A 58 5.67 -6.87 5.53
C LEU A 58 5.55 -5.55 6.31
N PRO A 59 5.60 -4.40 5.61
CA PRO A 59 5.33 -3.12 6.24
C PRO A 59 3.90 -3.06 6.76
N TYR A 60 3.68 -2.34 7.86
CA TYR A 60 2.39 -2.26 8.52
C TYR A 60 1.25 -1.86 7.58
N GLN A 61 1.50 -0.95 6.63
CA GLN A 61 0.53 -0.53 5.63
C GLN A 61 0.08 -1.67 4.69
N ALA A 62 0.99 -2.60 4.37
CA ALA A 62 0.66 -3.77 3.57
C ALA A 62 -0.15 -4.77 4.41
N LYS A 63 0.24 -4.98 5.66
CA LYS A 63 -0.50 -5.84 6.60
C LYS A 63 -1.93 -5.35 6.79
N ALA A 64 -2.10 -4.06 7.06
CA ALA A 64 -3.39 -3.42 7.20
C ALA A 64 -4.23 -3.50 5.92
N ALA A 65 -3.61 -3.44 4.74
CA ALA A 65 -4.30 -3.62 3.47
C ALA A 65 -4.83 -5.04 3.31
N LEU A 66 -4.01 -6.06 3.62
CA LEU A 66 -4.43 -7.47 3.59
C LEU A 66 -5.63 -7.72 4.49
N CYS A 67 -5.58 -7.23 5.73
CA CYS A 67 -6.67 -7.38 6.70
C CYS A 67 -8.01 -6.80 6.21
N LYS A 68 -7.99 -5.76 5.36
CA LYS A 68 -9.21 -5.19 4.76
C LYS A 68 -9.60 -5.90 3.46
N TYR A 69 -8.63 -6.30 2.66
CA TYR A 69 -8.87 -6.76 1.29
C TYR A 69 -9.33 -8.21 1.21
N VAL A 70 -8.77 -9.13 1.99
CA VAL A 70 -9.14 -10.56 1.96
C VAL A 70 -10.61 -10.79 2.34
N PRO A 71 -11.16 -10.18 3.40
CA PRO A 71 -12.58 -10.29 3.69
C PRO A 71 -13.47 -9.71 2.59
N GLN A 72 -13.04 -8.64 1.90
CA GLN A 72 -13.78 -8.08 0.77
C GLN A 72 -13.77 -9.02 -0.44
N LEU A 73 -12.64 -9.67 -0.74
CA LEU A 73 -12.53 -10.67 -1.81
C LEU A 73 -13.55 -11.80 -1.61
N ARG A 74 -13.65 -12.33 -0.39
CA ARG A 74 -14.61 -13.40 -0.08
C ARG A 74 -16.05 -12.91 0.01
N ASN A 75 -16.32 -11.84 0.76
CA ASN A 75 -17.70 -11.45 1.08
C ASN A 75 -18.36 -10.63 -0.02
N SER A 76 -17.61 -9.82 -0.76
CA SER A 76 -18.16 -8.91 -1.76
C SER A 76 -17.99 -9.45 -3.18
N TYR A 77 -16.84 -10.02 -3.48
CA TYR A 77 -16.54 -10.52 -4.83
C TYR A 77 -16.80 -12.02 -4.98
N ASN A 78 -17.07 -12.73 -3.88
CA ASN A 78 -17.21 -14.20 -3.84
C ASN A 78 -16.09 -14.90 -4.63
N ALA A 79 -14.86 -14.37 -4.51
CA ALA A 79 -13.71 -14.90 -5.21
C ALA A 79 -13.42 -16.31 -4.70
N GLU A 80 -13.37 -17.28 -5.61
CA GLU A 80 -12.99 -18.68 -5.33
C GLU A 80 -11.50 -18.93 -5.58
N GLU A 81 -10.84 -18.07 -6.37
CA GLU A 81 -9.42 -18.16 -6.73
C GLU A 81 -8.74 -16.79 -6.61
N LEU A 82 -7.44 -16.81 -6.30
CA LEU A 82 -6.58 -15.63 -6.29
C LEU A 82 -5.80 -15.55 -7.60
N ASP A 83 -5.96 -14.44 -8.30
CA ASP A 83 -5.17 -14.12 -9.49
C ASP A 83 -3.94 -13.27 -9.12
N ASP A 84 -3.26 -12.73 -10.13
CA ASP A 84 -2.19 -11.77 -9.92
C ASP A 84 -2.74 -10.45 -9.33
N HIS A 85 -2.56 -10.26 -8.02
CA HIS A 85 -2.95 -9.06 -7.30
C HIS A 85 -1.78 -8.08 -7.11
N PRO A 86 -1.97 -6.78 -7.41
CA PRO A 86 -0.97 -5.77 -7.10
C PRO A 86 -0.83 -5.57 -5.59
N ILE A 87 0.36 -5.16 -5.16
CA ILE A 87 0.59 -4.78 -3.75
C ILE A 87 -0.34 -3.62 -3.42
N ARG A 88 -1.13 -3.79 -2.36
CA ARG A 88 -1.93 -2.71 -1.77
C ARG A 88 -1.26 -2.22 -0.50
N LEU A 89 -1.11 -0.91 -0.40
CA LEU A 89 -0.64 -0.23 0.80
C LEU A 89 -1.76 0.70 1.27
N THR A 90 -2.19 0.57 2.52
CA THR A 90 -3.13 1.54 3.08
C THR A 90 -2.41 2.87 3.25
N ASN A 91 -3.02 3.95 2.76
CA ASN A 91 -2.56 5.29 3.06
C ASN A 91 -2.95 5.63 4.50
N GLN A 92 -2.11 5.20 5.44
CA GLN A 92 -2.19 5.55 6.86
C GLN A 92 -1.21 6.68 7.19
N ALA A 93 -0.92 7.54 6.22
CA ALA A 93 -0.25 8.80 6.53
C ALA A 93 -0.99 9.46 7.69
N ALA A 94 -0.23 10.08 8.59
CA ALA A 94 -0.83 10.96 9.58
C ALA A 94 -1.74 11.93 8.85
N GLU A 95 -2.96 12.12 9.35
CA GLU A 95 -3.76 13.26 8.94
C GLU A 95 -2.99 14.49 9.43
N PHE A 96 -2.22 15.10 8.52
CA PHE A 96 -1.53 16.33 8.83
C PHE A 96 -2.64 17.36 9.03
N ASP A 97 -2.79 17.82 10.27
CA ASP A 97 -3.67 18.94 10.63
C ASP A 97 -3.19 20.21 9.93
N ASN A 98 -3.52 20.31 8.64
CA ASN A 98 -3.28 21.46 7.82
C ASN A 98 -4.36 22.48 8.15
N SER A 99 -4.00 23.44 8.98
CA SER A 99 -4.80 24.62 9.26
C SER A 99 -4.18 25.81 8.55
N ILE A 100 -5.00 26.54 7.80
CA ILE A 100 -4.67 27.84 7.19
C ILE A 100 -4.20 28.90 8.19
N HIS A 101 -4.35 28.65 9.51
CA HIS A 101 -3.88 29.52 10.58
C HIS A 101 -2.51 29.12 11.16
N ARG A 102 -1.83 28.10 10.62
CA ARG A 102 -0.46 27.77 11.04
C ARG A 102 0.53 28.68 10.35
N ASP A 103 0.90 29.76 11.04
CA ASP A 103 1.78 30.85 10.57
C ASP A 103 3.22 30.46 10.19
N TYR A 104 3.63 29.20 10.40
CA TYR A 104 5.00 28.73 10.19
C TYR A 104 5.04 27.48 9.32
N GLU A 105 4.67 27.62 8.04
CA GLU A 105 4.93 26.59 7.03
C GLU A 105 6.19 26.98 6.24
N PHE A 106 7.13 26.05 6.07
CA PHE A 106 8.31 26.27 5.24
C PHE A 106 7.91 26.24 3.77
N THR A 107 8.14 27.37 3.09
CA THR A 107 7.83 27.61 1.67
C THR A 107 8.88 27.01 0.74
#